data_AF-A0A0H5PYF5-F1
#
_entry.id   AF-A0A0H5PYF5-F1
#
_cell.length_a   1.000
_cell.length_b   1.000
_cell.length_c   1.000
_cell.angle_alpha   90.00
_cell.angle_beta   90.00
_cell.angle_gamma   90.00
#
_symmetry.space_group_name_H-M   'P 1'
#
loop_
_entity.id
_entity.type
_entity.pdbx_description
1 polymer ?
#
loop_
_entity_poly.entity_id
_entity_poly.type
_entity_poly.pdbx_seq_one_letter_code
_entity_poly.pdbx_strand_id
1 'polypeptide(L)'
;MSGEEWSSAEAAKRCGVSRATMSRRLTAGEIPGARKTPGGWKIPPQSLAVLGMLTEDTTEPEAATEDTTATTTAAEVELAELRGRLEIERARRQAAEQLAAERAARIEDLRHSLLALAPPPPTTEATEAEKHPAGNPSQGETPGEDNQSTTHRDANQTTTTKTNTTQKHNESVWARITRRLRG
;
A
#
# COMPACT_ATOMS: atom_id res chain seq x y z
N MET A 1 -45.71 -15.14 9.60
CA MET A 1 -44.43 -15.83 9.40
C MET A 1 -44.01 -16.37 10.75
N SER A 2 -44.22 -17.66 11.00
CA SER A 2 -43.75 -18.28 12.23
C SER A 2 -42.23 -18.45 12.09
N GLY A 3 -41.47 -17.51 12.67
CA GLY A 3 -40.02 -17.61 12.73
C GLY A 3 -39.63 -18.79 13.62
N GLU A 4 -38.55 -19.47 13.25
CA GLU A 4 -37.94 -20.48 14.10
C GLU A 4 -37.51 -19.84 15.44
N GLU A 5 -37.73 -20.54 16.55
CA GLU A 5 -37.42 -20.02 17.88
C GLU A 5 -36.58 -21.01 18.65
N TRP A 6 -35.42 -20.55 19.10
CA TRP A 6 -34.48 -21.39 19.82
C TRP A 6 -34.73 -21.34 21.32
N SER A 7 -34.39 -22.45 21.98
CA SER A 7 -34.31 -22.47 23.44
C SER A 7 -33.08 -21.70 23.94
N SER A 8 -33.05 -21.29 25.22
CA SER A 8 -31.86 -20.62 25.79
C SER A 8 -30.60 -21.47 25.70
N ALA A 9 -30.71 -22.79 25.87
CA ALA A 9 -29.59 -23.71 25.78
C ALA A 9 -29.06 -23.80 24.34
N GLU A 10 -29.96 -23.78 23.37
CA GLU A 10 -29.63 -23.85 21.95
C GLU A 10 -29.05 -22.54 21.42
N ALA A 11 -29.62 -21.41 21.83
CA ALA A 11 -29.04 -20.09 21.58
C ALA A 11 -27.64 -19.95 22.19
N ALA A 12 -27.43 -20.42 23.43
CA ALA A 12 -26.12 -20.38 24.06
C ALA A 12 -25.06 -21.18 23.28
N LYS A 13 -25.44 -22.36 22.78
CA LYS A 13 -24.58 -23.19 21.93
C LYS A 13 -24.21 -22.47 20.64
N ARG A 14 -25.19 -21.99 19.88
CA ARG A 14 -24.96 -21.30 18.59
C ARG A 14 -24.23 -19.97 18.72
N CYS A 15 -24.34 -19.30 19.87
CA CYS A 15 -23.59 -18.08 20.14
C CYS A 15 -22.20 -18.30 20.75
N GLY A 16 -21.80 -19.55 21.02
CA GLY A 16 -20.52 -19.86 21.67
C GLY A 16 -20.39 -19.29 23.10
N VAL A 17 -21.50 -19.01 23.79
CA VAL A 17 -21.50 -18.43 25.15
C VAL A 17 -22.02 -19.42 26.19
N SER A 18 -21.64 -19.22 27.46
CA SER A 18 -22.17 -20.06 28.54
C SER A 18 -23.68 -19.87 28.72
N ARG A 19 -24.39 -20.93 29.16
CA ARG A 19 -25.82 -20.84 29.51
C ARG A 19 -26.10 -19.79 30.58
N ALA A 20 -25.18 -19.61 31.54
CA ALA A 20 -25.30 -18.61 32.59
C ALA A 20 -25.22 -17.19 32.01
N THR A 21 -24.31 -16.95 31.06
CA THR A 21 -24.21 -15.69 30.32
C THR A 21 -25.49 -15.40 29.54
N MET A 22 -25.99 -16.39 28.78
CA MET A 22 -27.23 -16.27 28.03
C MET A 22 -28.43 -15.99 28.95
N SER A 23 -28.56 -16.71 30.06
CA SER A 23 -29.62 -16.49 31.05
C SER A 23 -29.55 -15.10 31.66
N ARG A 24 -28.35 -14.61 32.00
CA ARG A 24 -28.15 -13.26 32.57
C ARG A 24 -28.62 -12.19 31.61
N ARG A 25 -28.25 -12.29 30.32
CA ARG A 25 -28.65 -11.32 29.27
C ARG A 25 -30.15 -11.32 29.03
N LEU A 26 -30.79 -12.49 29.07
CA LEU A 26 -32.24 -12.62 28.96
C LEU A 26 -32.96 -11.96 30.14
N THR A 27 -32.48 -12.19 31.37
CA THR A 27 -33.04 -11.52 32.56
C THR A 27 -32.79 -10.02 32.59
N ALA A 28 -31.68 -9.56 31.99
CA ALA A 28 -31.36 -8.15 31.85
C ALA A 28 -32.14 -7.45 30.72
N GLY A 29 -32.86 -8.21 29.88
CA GLY A 29 -33.62 -7.67 28.76
C GLY A 29 -32.76 -7.20 27.59
N GLU A 30 -31.49 -7.61 27.51
CA GLU A 30 -30.55 -7.20 26.47
C GLU A 30 -30.88 -7.83 25.09
N ILE A 31 -31.69 -8.90 25.07
CA ILE A 31 -32.05 -9.63 23.85
C ILE A 31 -33.48 -9.25 23.42
N PRO A 32 -33.63 -8.45 22.35
CA PRO A 32 -34.95 -8.01 21.89
C PRO A 32 -35.83 -9.19 21.47
N GLY A 33 -37.13 -9.16 21.77
CA GLY A 33 -38.06 -10.20 21.32
C GLY A 33 -37.89 -11.58 21.97
N ALA A 34 -36.97 -11.74 22.92
CA ALA A 34 -36.92 -12.93 23.76
C ALA A 34 -38.11 -12.95 24.72
N ARG A 35 -38.80 -14.10 24.81
CA ARG A 35 -39.95 -14.26 25.72
C ARG A 35 -39.82 -15.49 26.59
N LYS A 36 -40.31 -15.37 27.83
CA LYS A 36 -40.39 -16.50 28.77
C LYS A 36 -41.71 -17.22 28.56
N THR A 37 -41.63 -18.50 28.21
CA THR A 37 -42.78 -19.41 28.09
C THR A 37 -42.77 -20.43 29.23
N PRO A 38 -43.87 -21.17 29.48
CA PRO A 38 -43.88 -22.25 30.47
C PRO A 38 -42.80 -23.32 30.23
N GLY A 39 -42.39 -23.53 28.97
CA GLY A 39 -41.31 -24.44 28.57
C GLY A 39 -39.91 -23.82 28.56
N GLY A 40 -39.74 -22.62 29.13
CA GLY A 40 -38.47 -21.90 29.16
C GLY A 40 -38.41 -20.71 28.19
N TRP A 41 -37.21 -20.19 27.98
CA TRP A 41 -36.98 -19.02 27.10
C TRP A 41 -37.09 -19.40 25.63
N LYS A 42 -37.84 -18.60 24.88
CA LYS A 42 -37.92 -18.64 23.42
C LYS A 42 -37.28 -17.39 22.85
N ILE A 43 -36.24 -17.61 22.04
CA ILE A 43 -35.36 -16.57 21.54
C ILE A 43 -35.37 -16.63 20.02
N PRO A 44 -35.76 -15.54 19.35
CA PRO A 44 -35.69 -15.49 17.90
C PRO A 44 -34.24 -15.34 17.40
N PRO A 45 -33.82 -16.07 16.36
CA PRO A 45 -32.45 -16.03 15.85
C PRO A 45 -32.05 -14.64 15.35
N GLN A 46 -32.98 -13.90 14.73
CA GLN A 46 -32.74 -12.52 14.29
C GLN A 46 -32.31 -11.59 15.44
N SER A 47 -32.81 -11.83 16.66
CA SER A 47 -32.46 -11.02 17.82
C SER A 47 -31.02 -11.24 18.27
N LEU A 48 -30.49 -12.44 18.04
CA LEU A 48 -29.10 -12.79 18.32
C LEU A 48 -28.17 -12.25 17.23
N ALA A 49 -28.62 -12.26 15.97
CA ALA A 49 -27.91 -11.67 14.85
C ALA A 49 -27.75 -10.15 15.00
N VAL A 50 -28.79 -9.43 15.44
CA VAL A 50 -28.71 -7.98 15.71
C VAL A 50 -27.64 -7.64 16.76
N LEU A 51 -27.40 -8.55 17.71
CA LEU A 51 -26.40 -8.37 18.77
C LEU A 51 -25.00 -8.83 18.34
N GLY A 52 -24.83 -9.25 17.07
CA GLY A 52 -23.57 -9.80 16.56
C GLY A 52 -23.12 -11.05 17.33
N MET A 53 -24.05 -11.75 17.99
CA MET A 53 -23.74 -12.91 18.83
C MET A 53 -23.83 -14.23 18.07
N LEU A 54 -24.35 -14.23 16.85
CA LEU A 54 -24.44 -15.45 16.07
C LEU A 54 -23.06 -15.74 15.47
N THR A 55 -22.41 -16.77 15.98
CA THR A 55 -21.22 -17.35 15.36
C THR A 55 -21.76 -18.38 14.36
N GLU A 56 -21.61 -18.14 13.06
CA GLU A 56 -22.08 -19.05 12.00
C GLU A 56 -21.38 -20.43 12.04
N ASP A 57 -20.41 -20.61 12.93
CA ASP A 57 -19.64 -21.84 13.09
C ASP A 57 -20.19 -22.69 14.25
N THR A 58 -21.19 -23.53 13.97
CA THR A 58 -21.42 -24.71 14.83
C THR A 58 -21.94 -25.89 14.00
N THR A 59 -21.05 -26.47 13.21
CA THR A 59 -21.11 -27.91 12.92
C THR A 59 -20.73 -28.64 14.21
N GLU A 60 -21.52 -29.64 14.61
CA GLU A 60 -21.33 -30.46 15.82
C GLU A 60 -19.89 -31.00 15.96
N PRO A 61 -19.33 -31.08 17.19
CA PRO A 61 -18.05 -31.73 17.40
C PRO A 61 -18.28 -33.24 17.57
N GLU A 62 -18.45 -33.94 16.45
CA GLU A 62 -18.24 -35.38 16.42
C GLU A 62 -17.23 -35.67 15.29
N ALA A 63 -15.99 -35.95 15.70
CA ALA A 63 -14.83 -36.32 14.88
C ALA A 63 -14.34 -35.27 13.85
N ALA A 64 -13.56 -34.27 14.29
CA ALA A 64 -12.71 -33.49 13.38
C ALA A 64 -11.40 -33.06 14.07
N THR A 65 -10.35 -33.88 13.92
CA THR A 65 -8.99 -33.51 14.35
C THR A 65 -8.10 -33.09 13.17
N GLU A 66 -8.67 -32.72 12.02
CA GLU A 66 -7.87 -32.54 10.79
C GLU A 66 -8.04 -31.17 10.08
N ASP A 67 -9.04 -30.34 10.39
CA ASP A 67 -9.24 -29.07 9.66
C ASP A 67 -8.59 -27.82 10.29
N THR A 68 -8.25 -27.86 11.58
CA THR A 68 -7.64 -26.70 12.27
C THR A 68 -6.17 -26.50 11.88
N THR A 69 -5.47 -27.57 11.49
CA THR A 69 -4.06 -27.51 11.05
C THR A 69 -3.92 -26.91 9.65
N ALA A 70 -4.85 -27.20 8.73
CA ALA A 70 -4.85 -26.64 7.38
C ALA A 70 -5.11 -25.12 7.39
N THR A 71 -6.03 -24.65 8.23
CA THR A 71 -6.32 -23.20 8.35
C THR A 71 -5.17 -22.44 9.02
N THR A 72 -4.54 -23.04 10.04
CA THR A 72 -3.38 -22.44 10.73
C THR A 72 -2.17 -22.32 9.79
N THR A 73 -1.90 -23.35 8.99
CA THR A 73 -0.78 -23.33 8.03
C THR A 73 -1.02 -22.34 6.88
N ALA A 74 -2.26 -22.19 6.38
CA ALA A 74 -2.59 -21.17 5.40
C ALA A 74 -2.36 -19.74 5.94
N ALA A 75 -2.77 -19.47 7.18
CA ALA A 75 -2.54 -18.19 7.84
C ALA A 75 -1.03 -17.91 8.06
N GLU A 76 -0.24 -18.93 8.39
CA GLU A 76 1.22 -18.79 8.54
C GLU A 76 1.90 -18.45 7.21
N VAL A 77 1.46 -19.06 6.10
CA VAL A 77 1.93 -18.75 4.75
C VAL A 77 1.58 -17.32 4.38
N GLU A 78 0.35 -16.88 4.61
CA GLU A 78 -0.08 -15.50 4.34
C GLU A 78 0.73 -14.49 5.17
N LEU A 79 0.96 -14.77 6.45
CA LEU A 79 1.80 -13.94 7.31
C LEU A 79 3.25 -13.88 6.81
N ALA A 80 3.82 -14.98 6.33
CA ALA A 80 5.16 -15.01 5.75
C ALA A 80 5.23 -14.17 4.47
N GLU A 81 4.23 -14.26 3.60
CA GLU A 81 4.15 -13.43 2.40
C GLU A 81 4.02 -11.95 2.72
N LEU A 82 3.12 -11.59 3.66
CA LEU A 82 2.92 -10.20 4.06
C LEU A 82 4.19 -9.61 4.66
N ARG A 83 4.90 -10.37 5.52
CA ARG A 83 6.21 -9.97 6.05
C ARG A 83 7.23 -9.77 4.93
N GLY A 84 7.29 -10.68 3.96
CA GLY A 84 8.18 -10.56 2.81
C GLY A 84 7.90 -9.31 1.97
N ARG A 85 6.64 -9.03 1.65
CA ARG A 85 6.23 -7.81 0.92
C ARG A 85 6.61 -6.55 1.69
N LEU A 86 6.41 -6.56 3.01
CA LEU A 86 6.74 -5.43 3.87
C LEU A 86 8.25 -5.15 3.88
N GLU A 87 9.08 -6.18 4.03
CA GLU A 87 10.53 -6.03 3.98
C GLU A 87 11.03 -5.51 2.62
N ILE A 88 10.45 -5.98 1.52
CA ILE A 88 10.76 -5.46 0.17
C ILE A 88 10.43 -3.97 0.07
N GLU A 89 9.26 -3.55 0.54
CA GLU A 89 8.86 -2.14 0.51
C GLU A 89 9.72 -1.26 1.42
N ARG A 90 10.09 -1.76 2.61
CA ARG A 90 11.06 -1.08 3.48
C ARG A 90 12.40 -0.88 2.78
N ALA A 91 12.95 -1.92 2.16
CA ALA A 91 14.21 -1.84 1.45
C ALA A 91 14.15 -0.85 0.27
N ARG A 92 13.06 -0.87 -0.51
CA ARG A 92 12.84 0.08 -1.61
C ARG A 92 12.79 1.53 -1.11
N ARG A 93 12.05 1.76 -0.03
CA ARG A 93 11.95 3.08 0.59
C ARG A 93 13.30 3.58 1.09
N GLN A 94 14.05 2.74 1.81
CA GLN A 94 15.37 3.09 2.32
C GLN A 94 16.35 3.43 1.19
N ALA A 95 16.34 2.65 0.11
CA ALA A 95 17.18 2.93 -1.07
C ALA A 95 16.79 4.27 -1.74
N ALA A 96 15.50 4.57 -1.83
CA ALA A 96 15.03 5.84 -2.38
C ALA A 96 15.43 7.03 -1.48
N GLU A 97 15.32 6.90 -0.16
CA GLU A 97 15.72 7.91 0.81
C GLU A 97 17.24 8.16 0.77
N GLN A 98 18.06 7.11 0.68
CA GLN A 98 19.52 7.24 0.53
C GLN A 98 19.89 7.97 -0.77
N LEU A 99 19.30 7.58 -1.89
CA LEU A 99 19.56 8.23 -3.19
C LEU A 99 19.13 9.70 -3.16
N ALA A 100 18.01 10.02 -2.52
CA ALA A 100 17.56 11.40 -2.36
C ALA A 100 18.54 12.22 -1.51
N ALA A 101 19.03 11.65 -0.40
CA ALA A 101 20.02 12.30 0.45
C ALA A 101 21.35 12.55 -0.29
N GLU A 102 21.86 11.56 -1.03
CA GLU A 102 23.07 11.70 -1.84
C GLU A 102 22.92 12.80 -2.90
N ARG A 103 21.76 12.86 -3.59
CA ARG A 103 21.47 13.89 -4.58
C ARG A 103 21.37 15.28 -3.94
N ALA A 104 20.73 15.38 -2.78
CA ALA A 104 20.62 16.65 -2.06
C ALA A 104 22.01 17.18 -1.66
N ALA A 105 22.88 16.32 -1.11
CA ALA A 105 24.25 16.68 -0.79
C ALA A 105 25.03 17.15 -2.03
N ARG A 106 24.95 16.41 -3.14
CA ARG A 106 25.62 16.79 -4.40
C ARG A 106 25.12 18.12 -4.96
N ILE A 107 23.81 18.37 -4.90
CA ILE A 107 23.23 19.64 -5.34
C ILE A 107 23.78 20.79 -4.48
N GLU A 108 23.90 20.57 -3.17
CA GLU A 108 24.40 21.58 -2.25
C GLU A 108 25.89 21.89 -2.48
N ASP A 109 26.72 20.87 -2.68
CA ASP A 109 28.12 21.04 -3.04
C ASP A 109 28.27 21.81 -4.37
N LEU A 110 27.43 21.47 -5.36
CA LEU A 110 27.42 22.15 -6.64
C LEU A 110 27.03 23.63 -6.49
N ARG A 111 26.00 23.94 -5.70
CA ARG A 111 25.61 25.33 -5.41
C ARG A 111 26.75 26.12 -4.78
N HIS A 112 27.43 25.55 -3.79
CA HIS A 112 28.59 26.19 -3.17
C HIS A 112 29.71 26.45 -4.17
N SER A 113 30.03 25.47 -5.04
CA SER A 113 31.07 25.64 -6.07
C SER A 113 30.71 26.73 -7.07
N LEU A 114 29.45 26.81 -7.49
CA LEU A 114 28.99 27.84 -8.44
C LEU A 114 29.02 29.23 -7.81
N LEU A 115 28.66 29.35 -6.54
CA LEU A 115 28.74 30.61 -5.80
C LEU A 115 30.20 31.06 -5.60
N ALA A 116 31.12 30.12 -5.35
CA ALA A 116 32.54 30.42 -5.23
C ALA A 116 33.19 30.88 -6.56
N LEU A 117 32.66 30.43 -7.70
CA LEU A 117 33.10 30.84 -9.03
C LEU A 117 32.35 32.07 -9.58
N ALA A 118 31.29 32.50 -8.91
CA ALA A 118 30.51 33.65 -9.35
C ALA A 118 31.38 34.92 -9.27
N PRO A 119 31.37 35.78 -10.31
CA PRO A 119 32.03 37.07 -10.23
C PRO A 119 31.41 37.89 -9.09
N PRO A 120 32.18 38.79 -8.43
CA PRO A 120 31.62 39.68 -7.43
C PRO A 120 30.43 40.44 -8.03
N PRO A 121 29.35 40.65 -7.26
CA PRO A 121 28.24 41.46 -7.75
C PRO A 121 28.80 42.81 -8.19
N PRO A 122 28.30 43.40 -9.29
CA PRO A 122 28.75 44.71 -9.72
C PRO A 122 28.58 45.66 -8.53
N THR A 123 29.69 46.21 -8.05
CA THR A 123 29.67 47.27 -7.06
C THR A 123 28.83 48.38 -7.66
N THR A 124 27.63 48.58 -7.10
CA THR A 124 26.75 49.70 -7.45
C THR A 124 27.35 50.96 -6.82
N GLU A 125 28.53 51.35 -7.29
CA GLU A 125 29.09 52.67 -7.08
C GLU A 125 29.19 53.31 -8.47
N ALA A 126 28.58 54.49 -8.59
CA ALA A 126 28.46 55.34 -9.77
C ALA A 126 27.42 54.93 -10.82
N THR A 127 26.16 55.33 -10.62
CA THR A 127 25.45 56.15 -11.63
C THR A 127 24.33 56.95 -10.94
N GLU A 128 24.70 57.97 -10.14
CA GLU A 128 23.82 59.10 -9.82
C GLU A 128 24.42 60.38 -10.42
N ALA A 129 24.57 60.36 -11.74
CA ALA A 129 24.76 61.47 -12.66
C ALA A 129 24.58 60.82 -14.04
N GLU A 130 23.64 61.16 -14.91
CA GLU A 130 23.04 62.45 -15.19
C GLU A 130 21.57 62.28 -15.57
N LYS A 131 20.77 63.19 -15.06
CA LYS A 131 19.42 63.51 -15.54
C LYS A 131 19.60 64.34 -16.80
N HIS A 132 19.28 63.86 -18.00
CA HIS A 132 18.73 64.69 -19.10
C HIS A 132 18.12 63.83 -20.24
N PRO A 133 17.06 64.32 -20.92
CA PRO A 133 16.05 63.47 -21.55
C PRO A 133 16.16 63.34 -23.08
N ALA A 134 15.53 62.26 -23.57
CA ALA A 134 14.81 62.11 -24.84
C ALA A 134 15.46 62.65 -26.14
N GLY A 135 15.78 61.71 -27.04
CA GLY A 135 16.00 62.00 -28.45
C GLY A 135 16.23 60.73 -29.26
N ASN A 136 15.15 60.10 -29.75
CA ASN A 136 15.22 59.15 -30.86
C ASN A 136 15.47 59.94 -32.17
N PRO A 137 16.30 59.42 -33.08
CA PRO A 137 15.75 58.96 -34.37
C PRO A 137 16.36 57.60 -34.79
N SER A 138 15.57 56.68 -35.36
CA SER A 138 15.35 56.51 -36.81
C SER A 138 16.70 56.31 -37.56
N GLN A 139 17.03 55.19 -38.20
CA GLN A 139 16.44 54.51 -39.37
C GLN A 139 17.23 53.17 -39.53
N GLY A 140 16.89 52.13 -40.29
CA GLY A 140 15.90 51.88 -41.33
C GLY A 140 16.19 50.50 -41.96
N GLU A 141 15.15 49.89 -42.53
CA GLU A 141 15.13 49.03 -43.74
C GLU A 141 15.88 47.67 -43.82
N THR A 142 15.07 46.60 -43.70
CA THR A 142 14.82 45.42 -44.60
C THR A 142 15.89 45.01 -45.65
N PRO A 143 16.11 43.72 -46.01
CA PRO A 143 15.12 42.71 -46.49
C PRO A 143 15.40 41.25 -45.96
N GLY A 144 14.49 40.27 -45.93
CA GLY A 144 13.85 39.56 -47.04
C GLY A 144 14.76 38.48 -47.62
N GLU A 145 14.55 37.18 -47.29
CA GLU A 145 14.75 36.04 -48.22
C GLU A 145 14.33 34.69 -47.62
N ASP A 146 13.57 33.96 -48.44
CA ASP A 146 12.97 32.65 -48.21
C ASP A 146 14.01 31.52 -48.15
N ASN A 147 13.76 30.47 -47.35
CA ASN A 147 13.96 29.12 -47.90
C ASN A 147 13.11 28.05 -47.23
N GLN A 148 12.66 27.14 -48.09
CA GLN A 148 11.59 26.19 -47.94
C GLN A 148 12.07 24.85 -47.35
N SER A 149 11.11 24.06 -46.86
CA SER A 149 11.02 22.59 -46.96
C SER A 149 12.21 21.71 -46.60
N THR A 150 12.05 20.86 -45.58
CA THR A 150 12.23 19.41 -45.76
C THR A 150 11.52 18.59 -44.67
N THR A 151 10.59 17.75 -45.13
CA THR A 151 9.94 16.65 -44.40
C THR A 151 10.88 15.46 -44.17
N HIS A 152 10.48 14.60 -43.22
CA HIS A 152 10.91 13.21 -42.99
C HIS A 152 12.31 12.97 -42.39
N ARG A 153 12.37 12.31 -41.22
CA ARG A 153 12.78 10.89 -41.09
C ARG A 153 12.81 10.43 -39.63
N ASP A 154 11.85 9.57 -39.29
CA ASP A 154 11.91 8.63 -38.18
C ASP A 154 13.11 7.66 -38.31
N ALA A 155 13.46 7.08 -37.16
CA ALA A 155 14.41 5.98 -36.94
C ALA A 155 15.86 6.40 -36.62
N ASN A 156 16.11 6.71 -35.35
CA ASN A 156 17.38 6.33 -34.75
C ASN A 156 17.16 5.07 -33.88
N GLN A 157 17.57 3.94 -34.43
CA GLN A 157 17.64 2.65 -33.75
C GLN A 157 18.82 2.69 -32.77
N THR A 158 18.55 2.82 -31.47
CA THR A 158 19.56 2.51 -30.45
C THR A 158 19.61 1.01 -30.18
N THR A 159 20.76 0.44 -30.47
CA THR A 159 21.20 -0.92 -30.23
C THR A 159 21.01 -1.33 -28.76
N THR A 160 20.31 -2.45 -28.54
CA THR A 160 20.29 -3.14 -27.25
C THR A 160 21.49 -4.06 -27.16
N THR A 161 22.52 -3.65 -26.42
CA THR A 161 23.61 -4.55 -25.98
C THR A 161 23.22 -5.17 -24.64
N LYS A 162 23.11 -6.49 -24.65
CA LYS A 162 22.87 -7.36 -23.49
C LYS A 162 23.92 -7.16 -22.40
N THR A 163 23.47 -7.01 -21.15
CA THR A 163 24.18 -7.49 -19.96
C THR A 163 23.23 -8.32 -19.10
N ASN A 164 22.90 -9.51 -19.61
CA ASN A 164 22.25 -10.57 -18.86
C ASN A 164 23.29 -11.23 -17.93
N THR A 165 23.52 -10.61 -16.77
CA THR A 165 24.41 -11.14 -15.73
C THR A 165 23.68 -11.41 -14.41
N THR A 166 22.59 -10.70 -14.14
CA THR A 166 21.84 -10.87 -12.87
C THR A 166 20.84 -12.03 -12.90
N GLN A 167 20.37 -12.45 -14.08
CA GLN A 167 19.34 -13.50 -14.19
C GLN A 167 19.91 -14.92 -13.96
N LYS A 168 21.16 -15.18 -14.37
CA LYS A 168 21.83 -16.48 -14.14
C LYS A 168 22.16 -16.74 -12.67
N HIS A 169 22.30 -15.70 -11.85
CA HIS A 169 22.60 -15.87 -10.43
C HIS A 169 21.37 -16.34 -9.65
N ASN A 170 20.17 -15.89 -10.05
CA ASN A 170 18.89 -16.31 -9.46
C ASN A 170 18.61 -17.80 -9.74
N GLU A 171 18.76 -18.27 -10.99
CA GLU A 171 18.54 -19.68 -11.33
C GLU A 171 19.53 -20.64 -10.63
N SER A 172 20.78 -20.19 -10.38
CA SER A 172 21.78 -21.00 -9.68
C SER A 172 21.50 -21.20 -8.18
N VAL A 173 20.74 -20.29 -7.58
CA VAL A 173 20.33 -20.39 -6.16
C VAL A 173 19.16 -21.37 -6.02
N TRP A 174 18.17 -21.32 -6.92
CA TRP A 174 17.04 -22.26 -6.89
C TRP A 174 17.41 -23.70 -7.31
N ALA A 175 18.38 -23.89 -8.22
CA ALA A 175 18.87 -25.22 -8.59
C ALA A 175 19.70 -25.91 -7.48
N ARG A 176 20.29 -25.14 -6.55
CA ARG A 176 21.01 -25.68 -5.39
C ARG A 176 20.07 -26.08 -4.25
N ILE A 177 18.94 -25.37 -4.09
CA ILE A 177 17.95 -25.67 -3.07
C ILE A 177 17.18 -26.97 -3.41
N THR A 178 16.87 -27.20 -4.69
CA THR A 178 16.10 -28.37 -5.11
C THR A 178 16.90 -29.68 -5.16
N ARG A 179 18.23 -29.65 -5.17
CA ARG A 179 19.08 -30.86 -5.14
C ARG A 179 19.24 -31.46 -3.73
N ARG A 180 18.95 -30.71 -2.67
CA ARG A 180 19.13 -31.16 -1.27
C ARG A 180 17.92 -31.89 -0.69
N LEU A 181 16.83 -32.02 -1.45
CA LEU A 181 15.57 -32.64 -1.02
C LEU A 181 15.25 -33.94 -1.77
N ARG A 182 16.20 -34.48 -2.55
CA ARG A 182 16.05 -35.74 -3.28
C ARG A 182 17.29 -36.63 -3.12
N GLY A 183 17.77 -36.73 -1.89
CA GLY A 183 18.72 -37.73 -1.40
C GLY A 183 18.14 -38.35 -0.15
#